data_AF-A0A4V2RG01-F1
#
_entry.id   AF-A0A4V2RG01-F1
#
_cell.length_a   1.000
_cell.length_b   1.000
_cell.length_c   1.000
_cell.angle_alpha   90.00
_cell.angle_beta   90.00
_cell.angle_gamma   90.00
#
_symmetry.space_group_name_H-M   'P 1'
#
loop_
_entity.id
_entity.type
_entity.pdbx_description
1 polymer ?
#
loop_
_entity_poly.entity_id
_entity_poly.type
_entity_poly.pdbx_seq_one_letter_code
_entity_poly.pdbx_strand_id
1 'polypeptide(L)'
;MTIDGLGEPELSGADRTAPEVSFEELLAMTPDSMRDVFPPTRWQLGKLWALDLRVEPVEVADLLWMFDLPLWQLNGERFRVTPNQVAATPMNFRPHYQRVMDADLDFPIHLVAYRGRLVVLDGVHRLLKAHFLRRRWIEAKIATATQLQGCTA
;
A
#
# COMPACT_ATOMS: atom_id res chain seq x y z
N MET A 1 24.32 -39.72 22.87
CA MET A 1 24.77 -39.03 21.65
C MET A 1 23.60 -38.17 21.22
N THR A 2 23.57 -36.93 21.71
CA THR A 2 22.48 -35.98 21.50
C THR A 2 22.80 -35.17 20.25
N ILE A 3 21.88 -35.12 19.30
CA ILE A 3 21.99 -34.23 18.14
C ILE A 3 21.09 -33.02 18.44
N ASP A 4 21.58 -32.12 19.28
CA ASP A 4 21.03 -30.78 19.42
C ASP A 4 21.83 -29.87 18.48
N GLY A 5 21.15 -29.15 17.59
CA GLY A 5 21.83 -28.15 16.75
C GLY A 5 21.24 -27.86 15.38
N LEU A 6 19.97 -28.17 15.12
CA LEU A 6 19.26 -27.44 14.07
C LEU A 6 18.70 -26.18 14.72
N GLY A 7 19.49 -25.11 14.67
CA GLY A 7 18.96 -23.77 14.92
C GLY A 7 17.83 -23.53 13.93
N GLU A 8 16.61 -23.46 14.45
CA GLU A 8 15.48 -22.84 13.77
C GLU A 8 15.97 -21.48 13.25
N PRO A 9 15.82 -21.15 11.94
CA PRO A 9 16.12 -19.80 11.51
C PRO A 9 15.21 -18.87 12.30
N GLU A 10 15.78 -17.90 12.99
CA GLU A 10 15.06 -16.80 13.65
C GLU A 10 14.08 -16.18 12.64
N LEU A 11 12.81 -16.60 12.68
CA LEU A 11 11.68 -15.92 12.04
C LEU A 11 11.29 -14.70 12.87
N SER A 12 12.29 -13.97 13.36
CA SER A 12 12.17 -12.78 14.18
C SER A 12 12.85 -11.65 13.44
N GLY A 13 12.06 -10.89 12.71
CA GLY A 13 12.51 -9.66 12.09
C GLY A 13 11.30 -8.97 11.51
N ALA A 14 10.77 -7.98 12.23
CA ALA A 14 9.89 -7.00 11.60
C ALA A 14 10.55 -6.53 10.30
N ASP A 15 9.77 -6.37 9.23
CA ASP A 15 10.30 -5.87 7.96
C ASP A 15 11.06 -4.56 8.21
N ARG A 16 12.36 -4.54 7.87
CA ARG A 16 13.21 -3.37 8.12
C ARG A 16 12.66 -2.17 7.35
N THR A 17 12.41 -1.06 8.04
CA THR A 17 11.96 0.19 7.40
C THR A 17 12.99 0.70 6.42
N ALA A 18 12.56 1.06 5.22
CA ALA A 18 13.42 1.73 4.25
C ALA A 18 13.87 3.10 4.77
N PRO A 19 15.12 3.53 4.51
CA PRO A 19 15.61 4.81 4.98
C PRO A 19 14.77 5.97 4.42
N GLU A 20 14.67 7.06 5.19
CA GLU A 20 14.10 8.31 4.69
C GLU A 20 14.97 8.86 3.55
N VAL A 21 14.31 9.35 2.50
CA VAL A 21 14.94 9.90 1.30
C VAL A 21 14.26 11.19 0.87
N SER A 22 14.99 12.04 0.15
CA SER A 22 14.43 13.22 -0.50
C SER A 22 13.38 12.83 -1.55
N PHE A 23 12.57 13.80 -1.98
CA PHE A 23 11.59 13.52 -3.04
C PHE A 23 12.25 13.18 -4.38
N GLU A 24 13.36 13.85 -4.70
CA GLU A 24 14.13 13.57 -5.93
C GLU A 24 14.67 12.14 -5.94
N GLU A 25 15.27 11.69 -4.84
CA GLU A 25 15.75 10.31 -4.70
C GLU A 25 14.59 9.30 -4.76
N LEU A 26 13.46 9.60 -4.12
CA LEU A 26 12.27 8.74 -4.21
C LEU A 26 11.79 8.58 -5.65
N LEU A 27 11.74 9.68 -6.42
CA LEU A 27 11.37 9.64 -7.83
C LEU A 27 12.37 8.85 -8.67
N ALA A 28 13.66 8.99 -8.41
CA ALA A 28 14.71 8.24 -9.10
C ALA A 28 14.57 6.73 -8.84
N MET A 29 14.26 6.33 -7.59
CA MET A 29 14.06 4.94 -7.18
C MET A 29 12.72 4.33 -7.63
N THR A 30 11.72 5.16 -7.98
CA THR A 30 10.38 4.68 -8.32
C THR A 30 10.42 3.92 -9.67
N PRO A 31 9.96 2.65 -9.74
CA PRO A 31 9.92 1.91 -11.00
C PRO A 31 9.05 2.59 -12.06
N ASP A 32 9.34 2.36 -13.35
CA ASP A 32 8.54 2.95 -14.44
C ASP A 32 7.07 2.55 -14.36
N SER A 33 6.78 1.30 -13.96
CA SER A 33 5.42 0.82 -13.73
C SER A 33 4.65 1.61 -12.67
N MET A 34 5.36 2.29 -11.77
CA MET A 34 4.79 3.14 -10.72
C MET A 34 4.75 4.62 -11.14
N ARG A 35 5.77 5.11 -11.86
CA ARG A 35 5.90 6.52 -12.25
C ARG A 35 4.70 7.02 -13.06
N ASP A 36 4.15 6.18 -13.94
CA ASP A 36 3.00 6.55 -14.77
C ASP A 36 1.65 6.42 -14.10
N VAL A 37 1.62 5.72 -12.96
CA VAL A 37 0.40 5.41 -12.21
C VAL A 37 0.09 6.50 -11.18
N PHE A 38 1.11 7.00 -10.50
CA PHE A 38 0.91 7.96 -9.42
C PHE A 38 1.09 9.40 -9.92
N PRO A 39 0.32 10.36 -9.37
CA PRO A 39 0.65 11.77 -9.54
C PRO A 39 2.11 12.04 -9.13
N PRO A 40 2.88 12.84 -9.89
CA PRO A 40 4.30 13.10 -9.61
C PRO A 40 4.47 14.13 -8.47
N THR A 41 3.78 13.92 -7.35
CA THR A 41 3.77 14.81 -6.19
C THR A 41 3.91 14.01 -4.90
N ARG A 42 4.65 14.57 -3.92
CA ARG A 42 4.72 14.00 -2.56
C ARG A 42 3.61 14.60 -1.72
N TRP A 43 2.55 13.83 -1.48
CA TRP A 43 1.48 14.23 -0.54
C TRP A 43 1.82 13.85 0.89
N GLN A 44 1.27 14.60 1.84
CA GLN A 44 1.36 14.32 3.27
C GLN A 44 0.08 13.62 3.74
N LEU A 45 0.22 12.47 4.39
CA LEU A 45 -0.94 11.70 4.88
C LEU A 45 -1.83 12.51 5.82
N GLY A 46 -1.25 13.29 6.73
CA GLY A 46 -2.02 14.14 7.64
C GLY A 46 -2.90 15.17 6.91
N LYS A 47 -2.38 15.79 5.84
CA LYS A 47 -3.16 16.72 5.01
C LYS A 47 -4.24 15.99 4.19
N LEU A 48 -3.88 14.83 3.62
CA LEU A 48 -4.82 13.99 2.86
C LEU A 48 -6.00 13.54 3.73
N TRP A 49 -5.74 13.08 4.94
CA TRP A 49 -6.76 12.64 5.89
C TRP A 49 -7.62 13.78 6.43
N ALA A 50 -7.08 15.00 6.48
CA ALA A 50 -7.78 16.21 6.91
C ALA A 50 -8.70 16.81 5.84
N LEU A 51 -8.67 16.31 4.59
CA LEU A 51 -9.59 16.76 3.56
C LEU A 51 -11.04 16.40 3.96
N ASP A 52 -11.92 17.39 3.85
CA ASP A 52 -13.36 17.20 4.01
C ASP A 52 -13.93 16.54 2.73
N LEU A 53 -13.82 15.22 2.68
CA LEU A 53 -14.29 14.38 1.58
C LEU A 53 -15.41 13.47 2.08
N ARG A 54 -16.45 13.35 1.24
CA ARG A 54 -17.49 12.37 1.42
C ARG A 54 -16.92 10.96 1.35
N VAL A 55 -17.44 10.07 2.18
CA VAL A 55 -17.23 8.62 2.07
C VAL A 55 -18.24 8.03 1.10
N GLU A 56 -17.76 7.23 0.15
CA GLU A 56 -18.59 6.54 -0.83
C GLU A 56 -18.09 5.11 -1.08
N PRO A 57 -18.99 4.18 -1.44
CA PRO A 57 -18.59 2.82 -1.78
C PRO A 57 -17.94 2.76 -3.18
N VAL A 58 -16.80 2.10 -3.28
CA VAL A 58 -16.10 1.81 -4.55
C VAL A 58 -16.01 0.30 -4.74
N GLU A 59 -16.20 -0.19 -5.98
CA GLU A 59 -16.06 -1.62 -6.25
C GLU A 59 -14.61 -2.03 -6.03
N VAL A 60 -14.40 -3.08 -5.23
CA VAL A 60 -13.05 -3.62 -4.99
C VAL A 60 -12.40 -4.03 -6.31
N ALA A 61 -13.20 -4.56 -7.25
CA ALA A 61 -12.76 -4.98 -8.59
C ALA A 61 -12.07 -3.85 -9.37
N ASP A 62 -12.55 -2.61 -9.25
CA ASP A 62 -11.99 -1.44 -9.95
C ASP A 62 -10.58 -1.06 -9.48
N LEU A 63 -10.15 -1.60 -8.34
CA LEU A 63 -8.87 -1.28 -7.71
C LEU A 63 -7.86 -2.44 -7.76
N LEU A 64 -8.29 -3.64 -8.14
CA LEU A 64 -7.43 -4.85 -8.13
C LEU A 64 -6.24 -4.76 -9.08
N TRP A 65 -6.32 -3.95 -10.12
CA TRP A 65 -5.19 -3.72 -11.04
C TRP A 65 -3.95 -3.17 -10.33
N MET A 66 -4.12 -2.49 -9.17
CA MET A 66 -2.98 -2.03 -8.37
C MET A 66 -2.24 -3.15 -7.66
N PHE A 67 -2.81 -4.37 -7.58
CA PHE A 67 -2.17 -5.49 -6.90
C PHE A 67 -0.97 -6.06 -7.65
N ASP A 68 -0.79 -5.66 -8.92
CA ASP A 68 0.39 -5.98 -9.73
C ASP A 68 1.53 -4.96 -9.54
N LEU A 69 1.30 -3.89 -8.79
CA LEU A 69 2.29 -2.85 -8.56
C LEU A 69 3.19 -3.16 -7.36
N PRO A 70 4.49 -2.84 -7.43
CA PRO A 70 5.41 -3.03 -6.32
C PRO A 70 5.22 -1.89 -5.30
N LEU A 71 4.20 -2.01 -4.45
CA LEU A 71 3.76 -0.94 -3.54
C LEU A 71 4.49 -0.94 -2.20
N TRP A 72 5.00 -2.09 -1.76
CA TRP A 72 5.55 -2.25 -0.42
C TRP A 72 7.05 -2.49 -0.44
N GLN A 73 7.67 -2.06 0.65
CA GLN A 73 9.09 -2.30 0.90
C GLN A 73 9.35 -3.77 1.30
N LEU A 74 10.61 -4.17 1.25
CA LEU A 74 11.08 -5.41 1.84
C LEU A 74 12.53 -5.25 2.25
N ASN A 75 12.86 -5.61 3.49
CA ASN A 75 14.20 -5.59 4.05
C ASN A 75 14.92 -4.24 3.87
N GLY A 76 14.19 -3.13 4.03
CA GLY A 76 14.72 -1.77 3.90
C GLY A 76 14.79 -1.24 2.46
N GLU A 77 14.34 -2.00 1.47
CA GLU A 77 14.27 -1.55 0.07
C GLU A 77 12.83 -1.20 -0.30
N ARG A 78 12.61 -0.05 -0.94
CA ARG A 78 11.28 0.39 -1.41
C ARG A 78 10.89 -0.35 -2.69
N PHE A 79 9.59 -0.44 -2.94
CA PHE A 79 9.02 -0.95 -4.20
C PHE A 79 9.48 -2.39 -4.55
N ARG A 80 9.40 -3.30 -3.58
CA ARG A 80 9.84 -4.69 -3.74
C ARG A 80 8.71 -5.71 -3.77
N VAL A 81 7.58 -5.40 -3.11
CA VAL A 81 6.51 -6.37 -2.86
C VAL A 81 5.19 -5.84 -3.38
N THR A 82 4.51 -6.71 -4.11
CA THR A 82 3.16 -6.51 -4.65
C THR A 82 2.13 -7.13 -3.70
N PRO A 83 0.89 -6.58 -3.63
CA PRO A 83 -0.20 -7.24 -2.94
C PRO A 83 -0.45 -8.69 -3.42
N ASN A 84 -0.33 -8.94 -4.73
CA ASN A 84 -0.49 -10.29 -5.28
C ASN A 84 0.57 -11.29 -4.76
N GLN A 85 1.82 -10.88 -4.56
CA GLN A 85 2.85 -11.73 -3.94
C GLN A 85 2.50 -12.11 -2.50
N VAL A 86 2.00 -11.15 -1.71
CA VAL A 86 1.57 -11.40 -0.33
C VAL A 86 0.36 -12.32 -0.29
N ALA A 87 -0.59 -12.15 -1.22
CA ALA A 87 -1.75 -13.04 -1.36
C ALA A 87 -1.36 -14.47 -1.72
N ALA A 88 -0.44 -14.64 -2.67
CA ALA A 88 -0.04 -15.96 -3.16
C ALA A 88 0.84 -16.73 -2.17
N THR A 89 1.72 -16.03 -1.43
CA THR A 89 2.73 -16.66 -0.56
C THR A 89 2.87 -15.94 0.79
N PRO A 90 1.82 -15.91 1.63
CA PRO A 90 1.80 -15.11 2.85
C PRO A 90 2.91 -15.46 3.85
N MET A 91 3.36 -16.72 3.86
CA MET A 91 4.46 -17.17 4.72
C MET A 91 5.81 -16.54 4.38
N ASN A 92 6.02 -16.12 3.12
CA ASN A 92 7.24 -15.41 2.69
C ASN A 92 7.18 -13.91 3.02
N PHE A 93 5.99 -13.40 3.33
CA PHE A 93 5.72 -11.97 3.57
C PHE A 93 4.94 -11.75 4.87
N ARG A 94 5.26 -12.52 5.92
CA ARG A 94 4.51 -12.52 7.19
C ARG A 94 4.27 -11.11 7.76
N PRO A 95 5.25 -10.18 7.80
CA PRO A 95 4.99 -8.84 8.31
C PRO A 95 3.92 -8.08 7.51
N HIS A 96 3.94 -8.17 6.17
CA HIS A 96 2.92 -7.54 5.32
C HIS A 96 1.57 -8.23 5.48
N TYR A 97 1.54 -9.56 5.48
CA TYR A 97 0.31 -10.31 5.69
C TYR A 97 -0.33 -9.98 7.05
N GLN A 98 0.46 -9.86 8.12
CA GLN A 98 -0.04 -9.47 9.43
C GLN A 98 -0.65 -8.06 9.39
N ARG A 99 0.04 -7.08 8.77
CA ARG A 99 -0.51 -5.72 8.58
C ARG A 99 -1.80 -5.70 7.76
N VAL A 100 -1.94 -6.59 6.77
CA VAL A 100 -3.19 -6.77 6.04
C VAL A 100 -4.28 -7.24 6.98
N MET A 101 -4.04 -8.31 7.75
CA MET A 101 -5.06 -8.89 8.64
C MET A 101 -5.44 -7.95 9.79
N ASP A 102 -4.50 -7.14 10.28
CA ASP A 102 -4.72 -6.15 11.34
C ASP A 102 -5.36 -4.85 10.82
N ALA A 103 -5.41 -4.64 9.51
CA ALA A 103 -5.96 -3.43 8.94
C ALA A 103 -7.45 -3.28 9.30
N ASP A 104 -7.80 -2.17 9.92
CA ASP A 104 -9.18 -1.86 10.27
C ASP A 104 -9.97 -1.38 9.03
N LEU A 105 -11.08 -2.04 8.72
CA LEU A 105 -11.92 -1.72 7.56
C LEU A 105 -13.00 -0.68 7.86
N ASP A 106 -13.11 -0.21 9.10
CA ASP A 106 -14.01 0.89 9.47
C ASP A 106 -13.43 2.26 9.07
N PHE A 107 -12.15 2.30 8.68
CA PHE A 107 -11.52 3.49 8.10
C PHE A 107 -11.50 3.42 6.57
N PRO A 108 -11.98 4.48 5.87
CA PRO A 108 -12.01 4.49 4.41
C PRO A 108 -10.59 4.51 3.82
N ILE A 109 -10.45 3.96 2.61
CA ILE A 109 -9.24 4.15 1.80
C ILE A 109 -9.27 5.53 1.14
N HIS A 110 -8.10 6.08 0.80
CA HIS A 110 -8.01 7.37 0.12
C HIS A 110 -7.58 7.17 -1.32
N LEU A 111 -8.34 7.74 -2.25
CA LEU A 111 -8.14 7.60 -3.68
C LEU A 111 -7.92 8.97 -4.33
N VAL A 112 -7.36 8.95 -5.54
CA VAL A 112 -7.41 10.07 -6.48
C VAL A 112 -7.84 9.56 -7.85
N ALA A 113 -8.64 10.36 -8.56
CA ALA A 113 -8.85 10.16 -9.98
C ALA A 113 -7.65 10.72 -10.76
N TYR A 114 -6.85 9.83 -11.38
CA TYR A 114 -5.65 10.20 -12.12
C TYR A 114 -5.57 9.42 -13.43
N ARG A 115 -5.35 10.13 -14.55
CA ARG A 115 -5.24 9.55 -15.91
C ARG A 115 -6.35 8.54 -16.25
N GLY A 116 -7.59 8.85 -15.83
CA GLY A 116 -8.76 8.01 -16.11
C GLY A 116 -8.89 6.75 -15.24
N ARG A 117 -8.10 6.62 -14.17
CA ARG A 117 -8.19 5.51 -13.19
C ARG A 117 -8.29 6.05 -11.77
N LEU A 118 -8.87 5.23 -10.88
CA LEU A 118 -8.80 5.46 -9.44
C LEU A 118 -7.49 4.86 -8.90
N VAL A 119 -6.69 5.68 -8.23
CA VAL A 119 -5.39 5.30 -7.66
C VAL A 119 -5.45 5.42 -6.14
N VAL A 120 -5.07 4.35 -5.44
CA VAL A 120 -5.03 4.30 -3.97
C VAL A 120 -3.81 5.06 -3.45
N LEU A 121 -4.06 6.18 -2.77
CA LEU A 121 -3.05 7.00 -2.11
C LEU A 121 -2.71 6.50 -0.70
N ASP A 122 -3.70 5.94 -0.01
CA ASP A 122 -3.56 5.32 1.30
C ASP A 122 -4.58 4.19 1.49
N GLY A 123 -4.17 3.14 2.20
CA GLY A 123 -5.06 2.02 2.55
C GLY A 123 -4.95 0.77 1.67
N VAL A 124 -3.84 0.56 0.95
CA VAL A 124 -3.63 -0.66 0.14
C VAL A 124 -3.75 -1.94 0.98
N HIS A 125 -3.28 -1.94 2.24
CA HIS A 125 -3.47 -3.09 3.15
C HIS A 125 -4.95 -3.35 3.45
N ARG A 126 -5.76 -2.31 3.65
CA ARG A 126 -7.23 -2.41 3.81
C ARG A 126 -7.88 -2.95 2.55
N LEU A 127 -7.44 -2.50 1.38
CA LEU A 127 -7.93 -3.02 0.10
C LEU A 127 -7.63 -4.51 -0.07
N LEU A 128 -6.41 -4.98 0.26
CA LEU A 128 -6.08 -6.41 0.19
C LEU A 128 -6.90 -7.23 1.20
N LYS A 129 -7.12 -6.72 2.41
CA LYS A 129 -8.01 -7.38 3.39
C LYS A 129 -9.44 -7.49 2.87
N ALA A 130 -9.98 -6.41 2.27
CA ALA A 130 -11.31 -6.44 1.67
C ALA A 130 -11.42 -7.47 0.53
N HIS A 131 -10.37 -7.61 -0.28
CA HIS A 131 -10.28 -8.65 -1.31
C HIS A 131 -10.29 -10.06 -0.71
N PHE A 132 -9.50 -10.34 0.32
CA PHE A 132 -9.53 -11.65 1.01
C PHE A 132 -10.89 -12.00 1.59
N LEU A 133 -11.59 -11.00 2.13
CA LEU A 133 -12.95 -11.14 2.65
C LEU A 133 -14.02 -11.18 1.56
N ARG A 134 -13.63 -11.16 0.28
CA ARG A 134 -14.52 -11.15 -0.89
C ARG A 134 -15.57 -10.04 -0.83
N ARG A 135 -15.21 -8.89 -0.24
CA ARG A 135 -16.10 -7.73 -0.23
C ARG A 135 -16.27 -7.22 -1.66
N ARG A 136 -17.51 -6.97 -2.07
CA ARG A 136 -17.80 -6.30 -3.34
C ARG A 136 -17.38 -4.83 -3.31
N TRP A 137 -17.59 -4.17 -2.17
CA TRP A 137 -17.38 -2.74 -1.99
C TRP A 137 -16.40 -2.46 -0.85
N ILE A 138 -15.68 -1.34 -0.97
CA ILE A 138 -14.88 -0.75 0.11
C ILE A 138 -15.23 0.73 0.24
N GLU A 139 -15.27 1.23 1.47
CA GLU A 139 -15.46 2.66 1.73
C GLU A 139 -14.22 3.44 1.32
N ALA A 140 -14.42 4.49 0.53
CA ALA A 140 -13.36 5.33 0.00
C ALA A 140 -13.69 6.81 0.13
N LYS A 141 -12.63 7.63 0.24
CA LYS A 141 -12.65 9.07 0.05
C LYS A 141 -11.87 9.39 -1.22
N ILE A 142 -12.50 10.05 -2.18
CA ILE A 142 -11.88 10.34 -3.49
C ILE A 142 -11.51 11.83 -3.58
N ALA A 143 -10.21 12.11 -3.64
CA ALA A 143 -9.70 13.45 -3.86
C ALA A 143 -9.65 13.78 -5.36
N THR A 144 -9.89 15.04 -5.70
CA THR A 144 -9.51 15.60 -7.00
C THR A 144 -8.01 15.86 -7.05
N ALA A 145 -7.45 15.98 -8.27
CA ALA A 145 -6.06 16.38 -8.45
C ALA A 145 -5.74 17.72 -7.76
N THR A 146 -6.67 18.68 -7.81
CA THR A 146 -6.54 19.99 -7.13
C THR A 146 -6.48 19.84 -5.60
N GLN A 147 -7.34 19.00 -5.02
CA GLN A 147 -7.31 18.76 -3.56
C GLN A 147 -6.01 18.05 -3.15
N LEU A 148 -5.53 17.11 -3.97
CA LEU A 148 -4.25 16.43 -3.72
C LEU A 148 -3.07 17.40 -3.79
N GLN A 149 -3.08 18.39 -4.68
CA GLN A 149 -2.06 19.46 -4.71
C GLN A 149 -2.02 20.25 -3.40
N GLY A 150 -3.17 20.51 -2.77
CA GLY A 150 -3.21 21.13 -1.43
C GLY A 150 -2.57 20.29 -0.32
N CYS A 151 -2.33 18.99 -0.58
CA CYS A 151 -1.75 18.06 0.38
C CYS A 151 -0.22 17.93 0.27
N THR A 152 0.44 18.65 -0.65
CA THR A 152 1.90 18.54 -0.81
C THR A 152 2.66 19.28 0.30
N ALA A 153 3.94 18.92 0.48
CA ALA A 153 4.89 19.67 1.30
C ALA A 153 5.36 20.95 0.63
#